data_AF-A0A2E0N2T3-F1
#
_entry.id   AF-A0A2E0N2T3-F1
#
_cell.length_a   1.000
_cell.length_b   1.000
_cell.length_c   1.000
_cell.angle_alpha   90.00
_cell.angle_beta   90.00
_cell.angle_gamma   90.00
#
_symmetry.space_group_name_H-M   'P 1'
#
loop_
_entity.id
_entity.type
_entity.pdbx_description
1 polymer ?
#
loop_
_entity_poly.entity_id
_entity_poly.type
_entity_poly.pdbx_seq_one_letter_code
_entity_poly.pdbx_strand_id
1 'polypeptide(L)'
;MKTKWDALIKKYDSAYQEELKALLWSVREIEKAHENKASLAEQEADSWRNLSDRQYLYSGDLAFDGEFRSSVAELKARLDFAIAGLREDEAKLKSRVAECARLLKKYEFLRERELLGYEVAREIHEADELEDWVMNARSG
;
A
#
# COMPACT_ATOMS: atom_id res chain seq x y z
N MET A 1 30.50 -9.76 2.52
CA MET A 1 30.93 -8.96 1.35
C MET A 1 29.80 -8.02 0.96
N LYS A 2 30.08 -6.73 0.73
CA LYS A 2 29.07 -5.73 0.33
C LYS A 2 29.08 -5.63 -1.20
N THR A 3 27.93 -5.70 -1.85
CA THR A 3 27.80 -5.60 -3.32
C THR A 3 27.32 -4.21 -3.73
N LYS A 4 27.50 -3.86 -5.00
CA LYS A 4 26.95 -2.61 -5.57
C LYS A 4 25.42 -2.52 -5.50
N TRP A 5 24.73 -3.65 -5.35
CA TRP A 5 23.27 -3.74 -5.28
C TRP A 5 22.72 -3.35 -3.90
N ASP A 6 23.52 -3.42 -2.84
CA ASP A 6 23.07 -3.14 -1.47
C ASP A 6 22.47 -1.73 -1.31
N ALA A 7 23.05 -0.74 -2.00
CA ALA A 7 22.53 0.62 -1.99
C ALA A 7 21.15 0.73 -2.68
N LEU A 8 20.95 -0.04 -3.75
CA LEU A 8 19.68 -0.06 -4.49
C LEU A 8 18.61 -0.82 -3.70
N ILE A 9 18.94 -1.96 -3.09
CA ILE A 9 18.05 -2.70 -2.19
C ILE A 9 17.56 -1.78 -1.08
N LYS A 10 18.47 -1.09 -0.36
CA LYS A 10 18.08 -0.15 0.70
C LYS A 10 17.19 0.97 0.19
N LYS A 11 17.48 1.53 -0.99
CA LYS A 11 16.68 2.60 -1.60
C LYS A 11 15.26 2.13 -1.91
N TYR A 12 15.12 0.98 -2.55
CA TYR A 12 13.81 0.47 -2.98
C TYR A 12 13.01 -0.17 -1.85
N ASP A 13 13.66 -0.73 -0.83
CA ASP A 13 12.99 -1.13 0.41
C ASP A 13 12.40 0.09 1.13
N SER A 14 13.19 1.15 1.32
CA SER A 14 12.68 2.40 1.91
C SER A 14 11.52 3.00 1.12
N ALA A 15 11.63 3.01 -0.22
CA ALA A 15 10.54 3.47 -1.08
C ALA A 15 9.29 2.59 -0.93
N TYR A 16 9.47 1.26 -0.98
CA TYR A 16 8.38 0.30 -0.81
C TYR A 16 7.61 0.51 0.51
N GLN A 17 8.33 0.70 1.63
CA GLN A 17 7.69 0.93 2.93
C GLN A 17 6.88 2.23 2.97
N GLU A 18 7.38 3.31 2.39
CA GLU A 18 6.65 4.59 2.34
C GLU A 18 5.40 4.50 1.45
N GLU A 19 5.50 3.87 0.28
CA GLU A 19 4.35 3.65 -0.61
C GLU A 19 3.31 2.73 0.03
N LEU A 20 3.75 1.69 0.75
CA LEU A 20 2.87 0.77 1.45
C LEU A 20 2.11 1.47 2.58
N LYS A 21 2.78 2.33 3.37
CA LYS A 21 2.12 3.15 4.39
C LYS A 21 1.07 4.08 3.78
N ALA A 22 1.40 4.73 2.67
CA ALA A 22 0.46 5.59 1.94
C ALA A 22 -0.75 4.81 1.42
N LEU A 23 -0.54 3.60 0.89
CA LEU A 23 -1.62 2.72 0.44
C LEU A 23 -2.53 2.31 1.60
N LEU A 24 -1.96 1.88 2.73
CA LEU A 24 -2.74 1.50 3.91
C LEU A 24 -3.57 2.67 4.46
N TRP A 25 -3.00 3.88 4.44
CA TRP A 25 -3.74 5.08 4.82
C TRP A 25 -4.91 5.35 3.86
N SER A 26 -4.68 5.27 2.55
CA SER A 26 -5.73 5.47 1.53
C SER A 26 -6.87 4.47 1.69
N VAL A 27 -6.57 3.18 1.90
CA VAL A 27 -7.58 2.14 2.14
C VAL A 27 -8.42 2.48 3.39
N ARG A 28 -7.76 2.87 4.48
CA ARG A 28 -8.46 3.23 5.72
C ARG A 28 -9.38 4.44 5.56
N GLU A 29 -8.96 5.47 4.82
CA GLU A 29 -9.81 6.64 4.57
C GLU A 29 -11.01 6.30 3.68
N ILE A 30 -10.85 5.38 2.72
CA ILE A 30 -11.98 4.86 1.93
C ILE A 30 -12.98 4.12 2.82
N GLU A 31 -12.50 3.23 3.70
CA GLU A 31 -13.35 2.51 4.66
C GLU A 31 -14.12 3.48 5.56
N LYS A 32 -13.43 4.47 6.13
CA LYS A 32 -14.04 5.52 6.96
C LYS A 32 -15.07 6.35 6.19
N ALA A 33 -14.81 6.67 4.92
CA ALA A 33 -15.78 7.38 4.09
C ALA A 33 -17.03 6.54 3.81
N HIS A 34 -16.89 5.23 3.62
CA HIS A 34 -18.01 4.30 3.50
C HIS A 34 -18.80 4.19 4.83
N GLU A 35 -18.13 4.09 5.97
CA GLU A 35 -18.77 4.10 7.30
C GLU A 35 -19.57 5.39 7.55
N ASN A 36 -18.98 6.56 7.24
CA ASN A 36 -19.67 7.84 7.35
C ASN A 36 -20.92 7.88 6.46
N LYS A 37 -20.82 7.35 5.23
CA LYS A 37 -21.96 7.29 4.30
C LYS A 37 -23.07 6.37 4.83
N ALA A 38 -22.71 5.24 5.46
CA ALA A 38 -23.66 4.34 6.09
C ALA A 38 -24.35 5.01 7.29
N SER A 39 -23.58 5.69 8.15
CA SER A 39 -24.12 6.46 9.28
C SER A 39 -25.10 7.55 8.84
N LEU A 40 -24.80 8.28 7.76
CA LEU A 40 -25.73 9.24 7.16
C LEU A 40 -27.01 8.58 6.62
N ALA A 41 -26.92 7.35 6.11
CA ALA A 41 -28.09 6.62 5.65
C ALA A 41 -28.98 6.14 6.80
N GLU A 42 -28.38 5.75 7.92
CA GLU A 42 -29.10 5.40 9.15
C GLU A 42 -29.80 6.63 9.74
N GLN A 43 -29.10 7.76 9.85
CA GLN A 43 -29.69 9.03 10.32
C GLN A 43 -30.87 9.48 9.45
N GLU A 44 -30.76 9.32 8.13
CA GLU A 44 -31.87 9.61 7.21
C GLU A 44 -33.06 8.67 7.46
N ALA A 45 -32.82 7.37 7.61
CA ALA A 45 -33.87 6.40 7.90
C ALA A 45 -34.54 6.65 9.25
N ASP A 46 -33.78 7.04 10.28
CA ASP A 46 -34.31 7.35 11.60
C ASP A 46 -35.11 8.66 11.59
N SER A 47 -34.67 9.69 10.86
CA SER A 47 -35.48 10.90 10.65
C SER A 47 -36.83 10.55 10.04
N TRP A 48 -36.82 9.73 8.99
CA TRP A 48 -38.03 9.24 8.34
C TRP A 48 -38.98 8.49 9.28
N ARG A 49 -38.46 7.53 10.06
CA ARG A 49 -39.27 6.78 11.04
C ARG A 49 -39.88 7.71 12.07
N ASN A 50 -39.09 8.63 12.61
CA ASN A 50 -39.55 9.60 13.61
C ASN A 50 -40.65 10.52 13.08
N LEU A 51 -40.67 10.83 11.78
CA LEU A 51 -41.75 11.60 11.15
C LEU A 51 -42.97 10.75 10.86
N SER A 52 -42.79 9.52 10.36
CA SER A 52 -43.92 8.63 10.03
C SER A 52 -44.73 8.23 11.26
N ASP A 53 -44.08 8.16 12.42
CA ASP A 53 -44.70 7.74 13.67
C ASP A 53 -45.51 8.87 14.34
N ARG A 54 -45.43 10.11 13.84
CA ARG A 54 -46.17 11.24 14.41
C ARG A 54 -47.62 11.24 13.95
N GLN A 55 -48.54 11.31 14.92
CA GLN A 55 -49.98 11.42 14.67
C GLN A 55 -50.37 12.75 14.00
N TYR A 56 -49.61 13.82 14.24
CA TYR A 56 -49.82 15.14 13.65
C TYR A 56 -48.49 15.71 13.17
N LEU A 57 -48.49 16.26 11.95
CA LEU A 57 -47.32 16.91 11.34
C LEU A 57 -47.60 18.40 11.17
N TYR A 58 -46.70 19.24 11.68
CA TYR A 58 -46.75 20.68 11.43
C TYR A 58 -45.92 21.03 10.19
N SER A 59 -46.26 22.14 9.53
CA SER A 59 -45.52 22.62 8.35
C SER A 59 -44.03 22.83 8.64
N GLY A 60 -43.67 23.22 9.86
CA GLY A 60 -42.29 23.34 10.32
C GLY A 60 -41.54 22.01 10.38
N ASP A 61 -42.20 20.90 10.74
CA ASP A 61 -41.58 19.58 10.79
C ASP A 61 -41.19 19.09 9.39
N LEU A 62 -42.09 19.31 8.42
CA LEU A 62 -41.87 18.96 7.02
C LEU A 62 -40.77 19.81 6.38
N ALA A 63 -40.70 21.11 6.71
CA ALA A 63 -39.66 22.00 6.24
C ALA A 63 -38.28 21.60 6.78
N PHE A 64 -38.19 21.36 8.09
CA PHE A 64 -36.94 20.94 8.74
C PHE A 64 -36.41 19.63 8.14
N ASP A 65 -37.26 18.63 7.97
CA ASP A 65 -36.84 17.34 7.42
C ASP A 65 -36.46 17.43 5.93
N GLY A 66 -37.13 18.29 5.15
CA GLY A 66 -36.70 18.62 3.80
C GLY A 66 -35.29 19.20 3.74
N GLU A 67 -34.97 20.17 4.60
CA GLU A 67 -33.62 20.76 4.71
C GLU A 67 -32.60 19.74 5.20
N PHE A 68 -32.95 18.91 6.18
CA PHE A 68 -32.10 17.85 6.70
C PHE A 68 -31.71 16.86 5.60
N ARG A 69 -32.68 16.38 4.80
CA ARG A 69 -32.41 15.45 3.70
C ARG A 69 -31.59 16.06 2.58
N SER A 70 -31.84 17.32 2.24
CA SER A 70 -31.00 18.04 1.27
C SER A 70 -29.55 18.08 1.76
N SER A 71 -29.35 18.41 3.04
CA SER A 71 -28.02 18.43 3.66
C SER A 71 -27.35 17.05 3.67
N VAL A 72 -28.08 15.99 4.02
CA VAL A 72 -27.58 14.61 3.99
C VAL A 72 -27.22 14.18 2.57
N ALA A 73 -28.05 14.51 1.57
CA ALA A 73 -27.79 14.21 0.17
C ALA A 73 -26.50 14.89 -0.33
N GLU A 74 -26.30 16.17 0.01
CA GLU A 74 -25.06 16.88 -0.31
C GLU A 74 -23.82 16.23 0.34
N LEU A 75 -23.91 15.84 1.61
CA LEU A 75 -22.81 15.17 2.31
C LEU A 75 -22.49 13.81 1.67
N LYS A 76 -23.51 13.02 1.32
CA LYS A 76 -23.33 11.73 0.62
C LYS A 76 -22.66 11.93 -0.75
N ALA A 77 -23.07 12.95 -1.51
CA ALA A 77 -22.46 13.27 -2.80
C ALA A 77 -20.98 13.70 -2.66
N ARG A 78 -20.66 14.51 -1.64
CA ARG A 78 -19.27 14.88 -1.33
C ARG A 78 -18.42 13.68 -0.94
N LEU A 79 -18.97 12.76 -0.14
CA LEU A 79 -18.30 11.52 0.22
C LEU A 79 -18.08 10.64 -1.01
N ASP A 80 -19.04 10.55 -1.93
CA ASP A 80 -18.88 9.79 -3.18
C ASP A 80 -17.75 10.34 -4.05
N PHE A 81 -17.67 11.67 -4.17
CA PHE A 81 -16.56 12.32 -4.86
C PHE A 81 -15.21 12.04 -4.18
N ALA A 82 -15.16 12.12 -2.86
CA ALA A 82 -13.94 11.82 -2.09
C ALA A 82 -13.52 10.36 -2.24
N ILE A 83 -14.45 9.41 -2.16
CA ILE A 83 -14.19 7.98 -2.37
C ILE A 83 -13.64 7.72 -3.77
N ALA A 84 -14.24 8.34 -4.80
CA ALA A 84 -13.76 8.19 -6.17
C ALA A 84 -12.31 8.68 -6.33
N GLY A 85 -11.98 9.85 -5.77
CA GLY A 85 -10.61 10.37 -5.77
C GLY A 85 -9.63 9.46 -5.03
N LEU A 86 -10.00 9.02 -3.83
CA LEU A 86 -9.18 8.10 -3.04
C LEU A 86 -8.96 6.75 -3.74
N ARG A 87 -9.96 6.23 -4.46
CA ARG A 87 -9.83 4.98 -5.24
C ARG A 87 -8.86 5.12 -6.41
N GLU A 88 -8.84 6.27 -7.07
CA GLU A 88 -7.87 6.55 -8.12
C GLU A 88 -6.45 6.58 -7.55
N ASP A 89 -6.27 7.25 -6.40
CA ASP A 89 -4.98 7.29 -5.70
C ASP A 89 -4.55 5.91 -5.20
N GLU A 90 -5.49 5.12 -4.66
CA GLU A 90 -5.26 3.72 -4.24
C GLU A 90 -4.73 2.87 -5.40
N ALA A 91 -5.31 3.01 -6.59
CA ALA A 91 -4.87 2.28 -7.78
C ALA A 91 -3.45 2.66 -8.20
N LYS A 92 -3.11 3.95 -8.19
CA LYS A 92 -1.76 4.45 -8.47
C LYS A 92 -0.75 3.94 -7.42
N LEU A 93 -1.11 4.00 -6.14
CA LEU A 93 -0.28 3.50 -5.03
C LEU A 93 -0.04 1.99 -5.15
N LYS A 94 -1.08 1.19 -5.44
CA LYS A 94 -0.94 -0.26 -5.71
C LYS A 94 0.08 -0.54 -6.81
N SER A 95 0.03 0.22 -7.91
CA SER A 95 1.00 0.09 -9.00
C SER A 95 2.43 0.44 -8.55
N ARG A 96 2.61 1.52 -7.76
CA ARG A 96 3.92 1.94 -7.26
C ARG A 96 4.50 0.93 -6.26
N VAL A 97 3.68 0.40 -5.36
CA VAL A 97 4.06 -0.65 -4.40
C VAL A 97 4.50 -1.91 -5.15
N ALA A 98 3.73 -2.37 -6.13
CA ALA A 98 4.07 -3.53 -6.95
C ALA A 98 5.40 -3.33 -7.70
N GLU A 99 5.62 -2.14 -8.27
CA GLU A 99 6.88 -1.84 -8.96
C GLU A 99 8.08 -1.80 -7.99
N CYS A 100 7.93 -1.20 -6.81
CA CYS A 100 8.98 -1.20 -5.79
C CYS A 100 9.31 -2.62 -5.33
N ALA A 101 8.31 -3.47 -5.08
CA ALA A 101 8.50 -4.86 -4.71
C ALA A 101 9.21 -5.66 -5.81
N ARG A 102 8.84 -5.44 -7.07
CA ARG A 102 9.48 -6.08 -8.23
C ARG A 102 10.95 -5.67 -8.35
N LEU A 103 11.26 -4.38 -8.18
CA LEU A 103 12.62 -3.87 -8.23
C LEU A 103 13.47 -4.37 -7.06
N LEU A 104 12.91 -4.40 -5.85
CA LEU A 104 13.58 -4.95 -4.67
C LEU A 104 14.00 -6.40 -4.91
N LYS A 105 13.06 -7.26 -5.32
CA LYS A 105 13.32 -8.67 -5.64
C LYS A 105 14.37 -8.83 -6.75
N LYS A 106 14.34 -7.97 -7.77
CA LYS A 106 15.35 -7.97 -8.84
C LYS A 106 16.75 -7.70 -8.28
N TYR A 107 16.91 -6.71 -7.42
CA TYR A 107 18.22 -6.35 -6.89
C TYR A 107 18.73 -7.33 -5.84
N GLU A 108 17.84 -7.91 -5.04
CA GLU A 108 18.16 -9.03 -4.14
C GLU A 108 18.70 -10.23 -4.92
N PHE A 109 18.02 -10.62 -6.01
CA PHE A 109 18.48 -11.69 -6.88
C PHE A 109 19.87 -11.39 -7.50
N LEU A 110 20.08 -10.16 -7.98
CA LEU A 110 21.38 -9.77 -8.56
C LEU A 110 22.50 -9.78 -7.52
N ARG A 111 22.21 -9.38 -6.28
CA ARG A 111 23.14 -9.46 -5.15
C ARG A 111 23.52 -10.90 -4.84
N GLU A 112 22.54 -11.79 -4.72
CA GLU A 112 22.78 -13.21 -4.44
C GLU A 112 23.63 -13.86 -5.53
N ARG A 113 23.32 -13.58 -6.80
CA ARG A 113 24.10 -14.09 -7.94
C ARG A 113 25.55 -13.59 -7.91
N GLU A 114 25.77 -12.33 -7.55
CA GLU A 114 27.11 -11.75 -7.44
C GLU A 114 27.90 -12.36 -6.27
N LEU A 115 27.26 -12.56 -5.12
CA LEU A 115 27.87 -13.23 -3.96
C LEU A 115 28.27 -14.67 -4.28
N LEU A 116 27.41 -15.43 -4.96
CA LEU A 116 27.71 -16.78 -5.42
C LEU A 116 28.92 -16.79 -6.39
N GLY A 117 28.98 -15.83 -7.31
CA GLY A 117 30.11 -15.70 -8.23
C GLY A 117 31.44 -15.45 -7.50
N TYR A 118 31.42 -14.62 -6.45
CA TYR A 118 32.60 -14.40 -5.61
C TYR A 118 32.99 -15.65 -4.82
N GLU A 119 32.03 -16.40 -4.32
CA GLU A 119 32.28 -17.65 -3.60
C GLU A 119 32.95 -18.70 -4.49
N VAL A 120 32.41 -18.91 -5.70
CA VAL A 120 32.99 -19.83 -6.70
C VAL A 120 34.40 -19.39 -7.11
N ALA A 121 34.62 -18.10 -7.36
CA ALA A 121 35.95 -17.60 -7.73
C ALA A 121 36.99 -17.83 -6.62
N ARG A 122 36.57 -17.71 -5.36
CA ARG A 122 37.42 -18.01 -4.21
C ARG A 122 37.73 -19.51 -4.11
N GLU A 123 36.75 -20.38 -4.27
CA GLU A 123 36.95 -21.83 -4.26
C GLU A 123 37.93 -22.28 -5.36
N ILE A 124 37.81 -21.71 -6.57
CA ILE A 124 38.76 -21.98 -7.67
C ILE A 124 40.16 -21.53 -7.28
N HIS A 125 40.31 -20.32 -6.74
CA HIS A 125 41.63 -19.81 -6.35
C HIS A 125 42.28 -20.65 -5.24
N GLU A 126 41.50 -21.06 -4.22
CA GLU A 126 41.97 -21.95 -3.15
C GLU A 126 42.37 -23.33 -3.70
N ALA A 127 41.64 -23.84 -4.71
CA ALA A 127 41.98 -25.10 -5.38
C ALA A 127 43.29 -24.98 -6.20
N ASP A 128 43.46 -23.88 -6.95
CA ASP A 128 44.68 -23.60 -7.72
C ASP A 128 45.91 -23.48 -6.80
N GLU A 129 45.78 -22.77 -5.67
CA GLU A 129 46.86 -22.65 -4.67
C GLU A 129 47.24 -24.01 -4.06
N LEU A 130 46.27 -24.88 -3.80
CA LEU A 130 46.50 -26.23 -3.32
C LEU A 130 47.21 -27.10 -4.37
N GLU A 131 46.81 -27.01 -5.64
CA GLU A 131 47.46 -27.72 -6.74
C GLU A 131 48.92 -27.28 -6.89
N ASP A 132 49.18 -25.98 -6.92
CA ASP A 132 50.53 -25.40 -6.97
C ASP A 132 51.37 -25.85 -5.78
N TRP A 133 50.80 -25.89 -4.58
CA TRP A 133 51.50 -26.39 -3.39
C TRP A 133 51.86 -27.88 -3.53
N VAL A 134 50.92 -28.73 -3.96
CA VAL A 134 51.15 -30.18 -4.16
C VAL A 134 52.23 -30.42 -5.22
N MET A 135 52.21 -29.67 -6.32
CA MET A 135 53.17 -29.82 -7.41
C MET A 135 54.58 -29.37 -7.00
N ASN A 136 54.69 -28.28 -6.23
CA ASN A 136 55.97 -27.82 -5.68
C ASN A 136 56.53 -28.77 -4.61
N ALA A 137 55.69 -29.38 -3.77
CA ALA A 137 56.11 -30.34 -2.75
C ALA A 137 56.64 -31.67 -3.32
N ARG A 138 56.31 -32.02 -4.56
CA ARG A 138 56.78 -33.25 -5.25
C ARG A 138 58.06 -33.04 -6.06
N SER A 139 58.49 -31.80 -6.22
CA SER A 139 59.60 -31.40 -7.10
C SER A 139 60.91 -31.16 -6.35
N GLY A 140 60.92 -31.31 -5.01
CA GLY A 140 62.11 -31.26 -4.14
C GLY A 140 62.29 -32.57 -3.41
#